data_AF-A0A2G4SLD9-F1
#
_entry.id   AF-A0A2G4SLD9-F1
#
_cell.length_a   1.000
_cell.length_b   1.000
_cell.length_c   1.000
_cell.angle_alpha   90.00
_cell.angle_beta   90.00
_cell.angle_gamma   90.00
#
_symmetry.space_group_name_H-M   'P 1'
#
loop_
_entity.id
_entity.type
_entity.pdbx_description
1 polymer ?
#
loop_
_entity_poly.entity_id
_entity_poly.type
_entity_poly.pdbx_seq_one_letter_code
_entity_poly.pdbx_strand_id
1 'polypeptide(L)'
;MHNDDKSNKRINQIETSKYDESLPSQTSGTHPADEIMDELSQDNNLLSADIFFISKQIVDKLKLNVNPTEGLLLLADKDKTSKRLGVTDKMNVGYKGQTIVHEFEVLNMSNEIDAIFGRDILPKLGIHLVGVATNWDDNKVVYDDSIDDTEYIPNISNAGTPDEHEALILALQSHIDKNQQIDVHSLCNIPEAVVRLDTPKGKHVNVRQYPIANNMMPIFDEAVKTWLENGVIVPAPPTPWNSPITFASKKDINDRVLILVKLIRSWNLTTSHYH
;
A
#
# COMPACT_ATOMS: atom_id res chain seq x y z
N MET A 1 -42.91 29.08 -34.31
CA MET A 1 -44.38 28.87 -34.26
C MET A 1 -44.57 27.36 -34.39
N HIS A 2 -45.02 26.59 -33.41
CA HIS A 2 -45.94 26.81 -32.31
C HIS A 2 -45.47 25.99 -31.09
N ASN A 3 -45.64 26.56 -29.90
CA ASN A 3 -45.59 25.86 -28.62
C ASN A 3 -46.72 24.82 -28.56
N ASP A 4 -46.56 23.78 -27.73
CA ASP A 4 -47.50 23.59 -26.64
C ASP A 4 -46.93 22.72 -25.52
N ASP A 5 -46.94 23.35 -24.35
CA ASP A 5 -46.61 22.90 -23.03
C ASP A 5 -47.94 22.47 -22.35
N LYS A 6 -47.97 21.35 -21.63
CA LYS A 6 -49.02 21.10 -20.62
C LYS A 6 -48.70 19.95 -19.66
N SER A 7 -48.26 20.38 -18.48
CA SER A 7 -48.82 20.08 -17.16
C SER A 7 -48.67 18.68 -16.54
N ASN A 8 -47.77 18.63 -15.55
CA ASN A 8 -48.01 18.26 -14.15
C ASN A 8 -49.26 17.43 -13.81
N LYS A 9 -49.05 16.22 -13.28
CA LYS A 9 -49.82 15.67 -12.15
C LYS A 9 -48.89 14.95 -11.17
N ARG A 10 -48.65 15.60 -10.02
CA ARG A 10 -48.29 14.95 -8.76
C ARG A 10 -49.51 14.20 -8.23
N ILE A 11 -49.37 12.92 -7.89
CA ILE A 11 -50.19 12.28 -6.86
C ILE A 11 -49.24 11.46 -5.98
N ASN A 12 -49.18 11.85 -4.71
CA ASN A 12 -48.59 11.08 -3.63
C ASN A 12 -49.46 9.84 -3.35
N GLN A 13 -48.84 8.68 -3.18
CA GLN A 13 -49.34 7.69 -2.23
C GLN A 13 -48.18 6.83 -1.73
N ILE A 14 -47.96 6.94 -0.42
CA ILE A 14 -47.11 6.09 0.39
C ILE A 14 -47.98 4.92 0.83
N GLU A 15 -47.61 3.69 0.48
CA GLU A 15 -48.00 2.50 1.23
C GLU A 15 -46.77 1.59 1.36
N THR A 16 -46.43 1.34 2.62
CA THR A 16 -45.38 0.43 3.08
C THR A 16 -45.97 -0.96 3.26
N SER A 17 -45.34 -2.00 2.71
CA SER A 17 -45.02 -3.23 3.47
C SER A 17 -44.29 -4.29 2.62
N LYS A 18 -43.14 -4.71 3.17
CA LYS A 18 -42.51 -6.05 3.21
C LYS A 18 -42.62 -6.99 2.00
N TYR A 19 -41.49 -7.44 1.45
CA TYR A 19 -40.86 -8.74 1.76
C TYR A 19 -39.57 -8.99 0.95
N ASP A 20 -38.58 -9.57 1.65
CA ASP A 20 -37.46 -10.42 1.23
C ASP A 20 -36.44 -10.00 0.15
N GLU A 21 -35.31 -9.47 0.62
CA GLU A 21 -33.99 -9.61 -0.03
C GLU A 21 -33.41 -11.01 0.27
N SER A 22 -33.28 -11.84 -0.76
CA SER A 22 -32.37 -12.98 -0.75
C SER A 22 -31.31 -12.80 -1.85
N LEU A 23 -30.15 -12.28 -1.45
CA LEU A 23 -28.93 -12.29 -2.26
C LEU A 23 -28.12 -13.55 -1.90
N PRO A 24 -27.68 -14.35 -2.89
CA PRO A 24 -26.89 -15.54 -2.63
C PRO A 24 -25.46 -15.19 -2.21
N SER A 25 -25.03 -15.88 -1.15
CA SER A 25 -23.66 -16.14 -0.70
C SER A 25 -22.60 -16.04 -1.80
N GLN A 26 -21.68 -15.09 -1.65
CA GLN A 26 -20.36 -15.17 -2.28
C GLN A 26 -19.34 -15.48 -1.19
N THR A 27 -18.71 -16.62 -1.36
CA THR A 27 -17.55 -17.13 -0.63
C THR A 27 -16.43 -16.08 -0.60
N SER A 28 -16.04 -15.65 0.60
CA SER A 28 -14.86 -14.84 0.84
C SER A 28 -13.61 -15.67 0.55
N GLY A 29 -12.93 -15.37 -0.56
CA GLY A 29 -11.53 -15.78 -0.74
C GLY A 29 -10.66 -14.99 0.24
N THR A 30 -9.90 -15.72 1.04
CA THR A 30 -8.91 -15.21 2.01
C THR A 30 -7.86 -14.35 1.30
N HIS A 31 -7.46 -13.24 1.93
CA HIS A 31 -6.45 -12.34 1.38
C HIS A 31 -5.05 -12.97 1.63
N PRO A 32 -4.07 -12.84 0.71
CA PRO A 32 -2.73 -13.43 0.89
C PRO A 32 -1.98 -12.96 2.14
N ALA A 33 -2.42 -11.85 2.74
CA ALA A 33 -1.87 -11.34 3.99
C ALA A 33 -2.36 -12.13 5.22
N ASP A 34 -3.53 -12.77 5.13
CA ASP A 34 -4.09 -13.62 6.17
C ASP A 34 -3.38 -14.98 6.19
N GLU A 35 -2.99 -15.52 5.02
CA GLU A 35 -2.21 -16.76 4.90
C GLU A 35 -0.78 -16.60 5.46
N ILE A 36 -0.12 -15.45 5.22
CA ILE A 36 1.23 -15.20 5.75
C ILE A 36 1.22 -15.08 7.29
N MET A 37 0.15 -14.56 7.88
CA MET A 37 0.02 -14.48 9.35
C MET A 37 -0.25 -15.85 9.97
N ASP A 38 -0.96 -16.74 9.28
CA ASP A 38 -1.18 -18.12 9.73
C ASP A 38 0.09 -18.99 9.61
N GLU A 39 0.97 -18.75 8.63
CA GLU A 39 2.29 -19.41 8.54
C GLU A 39 3.27 -18.91 9.62
N LEU A 40 3.28 -17.61 9.93
CA LEU A 40 4.12 -17.05 11.01
C LEU A 40 3.68 -17.48 12.42
N SER A 41 2.48 -18.04 12.56
CA SER A 41 1.97 -18.65 13.79
C SER A 41 2.53 -20.07 14.02
N GLN A 42 2.98 -20.76 12.96
CA GLN A 42 3.42 -22.16 13.04
C GLN A 42 4.90 -22.32 13.41
N ASP A 43 5.74 -21.31 13.18
CA ASP A 43 7.12 -21.26 13.66
C ASP A 43 7.18 -20.80 15.12
N ASN A 44 6.95 -21.75 16.03
CA ASN A 44 6.82 -21.61 17.49
C ASN A 44 8.05 -21.05 18.27
N ASN A 45 8.98 -20.32 17.64
CA ASN A 45 10.25 -19.92 18.26
C ASN A 45 10.47 -18.41 18.44
N LEU A 46 9.44 -17.57 18.25
CA LEU A 46 9.56 -16.13 18.53
C LEU A 46 9.44 -15.86 20.05
N LEU A 47 10.47 -15.22 20.64
CA LEU A 47 10.69 -14.98 22.09
C LEU A 47 9.69 -14.03 22.81
N SER A 48 8.46 -13.88 22.32
CA SER A 48 7.44 -13.04 22.96
C SER A 48 6.49 -13.88 23.82
N ALA A 49 5.90 -13.28 24.86
CA ALA A 49 4.85 -13.93 25.64
C ALA A 49 3.64 -14.28 24.75
N ASP A 50 3.04 -15.44 24.97
CA ASP A 50 1.86 -15.86 24.21
C ASP A 50 0.63 -15.00 24.54
N ILE A 51 0.54 -14.58 25.80
CA ILE A 51 -0.60 -13.85 26.37
C ILE A 51 -0.16 -12.53 27.01
N PHE A 52 -1.10 -11.58 27.08
CA PHE A 52 -0.86 -10.31 27.73
C PHE A 52 -0.92 -10.41 29.26
N PHE A 53 0.06 -9.79 29.93
CA PHE A 53 0.12 -9.73 31.39
C PHE A 53 0.08 -8.31 31.93
N ILE A 54 -0.60 -8.12 33.06
CA ILE A 54 -0.51 -6.89 33.87
C ILE A 54 0.05 -7.18 35.26
N SER A 55 0.71 -6.18 35.83
CA SER A 55 1.28 -6.30 37.16
C SER A 55 0.19 -6.26 38.22
N LYS A 56 0.39 -7.00 39.31
CA LYS A 56 -0.47 -6.88 40.50
C LYS A 56 -0.56 -5.43 41.01
N GLN A 57 0.49 -4.64 40.83
CA GLN A 57 0.50 -3.24 41.26
C GLN A 57 -0.49 -2.39 40.48
N ILE A 58 -0.58 -2.59 39.15
CA ILE A 58 -1.58 -1.92 38.33
C ILE A 58 -2.98 -2.34 38.72
N VAL A 59 -3.19 -3.63 39.00
CA VAL A 59 -4.47 -4.13 39.51
C VAL A 59 -4.87 -3.39 40.78
N ASP A 60 -3.96 -3.29 41.76
CA ASP A 60 -4.22 -2.62 43.04
C ASP A 60 -4.44 -1.11 42.86
N LYS A 61 -3.63 -0.46 42.00
CA LYS A 61 -3.70 0.98 41.70
C LYS A 61 -4.99 1.38 41.01
N LEU A 62 -5.41 0.59 40.02
CA LEU A 62 -6.63 0.81 39.24
C LEU A 62 -7.87 0.17 39.88
N LYS A 63 -7.69 -0.59 40.98
CA LYS A 63 -8.74 -1.32 41.70
C LYS A 63 -9.52 -2.25 40.77
N LEU A 64 -8.79 -3.01 39.96
CA LEU A 64 -9.38 -3.96 39.01
C LEU A 64 -9.84 -5.22 39.74
N ASN A 65 -10.98 -5.77 39.29
CA ASN A 65 -11.42 -7.09 39.73
C ASN A 65 -10.55 -8.16 39.06
N VAL A 66 -10.18 -9.18 39.82
CA VAL A 66 -9.42 -10.34 39.35
C VAL A 66 -10.15 -11.60 39.75
N ASN A 67 -10.48 -12.42 38.75
CA ASN A 67 -11.10 -13.72 38.91
C ASN A 67 -9.99 -14.77 39.12
N PRO A 68 -9.85 -15.35 40.33
CA PRO A 68 -8.80 -16.33 40.60
C PRO A 68 -8.90 -17.52 39.65
N THR A 69 -7.77 -17.92 39.11
CA THR A 69 -7.70 -19.03 38.14
C THR A 69 -6.63 -20.02 38.58
N GLU A 70 -6.95 -21.31 38.54
CA GLU A 70 -5.99 -22.35 38.88
C GLU A 70 -5.07 -22.69 37.70
N GLY A 71 -3.82 -23.05 38.01
CA GLY A 71 -2.83 -23.48 37.03
C GLY A 71 -1.44 -22.88 37.28
N LEU A 72 -0.51 -23.26 36.41
CA LEU A 72 0.86 -22.78 36.39
C LEU A 72 1.14 -22.07 35.06
N LEU A 73 1.83 -20.93 35.14
CA LEU A 73 2.40 -20.21 34.01
C LEU A 73 3.83 -20.70 33.81
N LEU A 74 4.16 -21.15 32.61
CA LEU A 74 5.52 -21.43 32.21
C LEU A 74 6.23 -20.10 31.88
N LEU A 75 7.37 -19.84 32.51
CA LEU A 75 8.16 -18.64 32.25
C LEU A 75 9.26 -18.95 31.23
N ALA A 76 9.92 -17.91 30.72
CA ALA A 76 10.96 -18.04 29.68
C ALA A 76 12.16 -18.92 30.10
N ASP A 77 12.36 -19.14 31.40
CA ASP A 77 13.40 -20.01 31.94
C ASP A 77 12.85 -21.43 32.11
N LYS A 78 13.59 -22.42 31.60
CA LYS A 78 13.14 -23.80 31.33
C LYS A 78 12.40 -24.46 32.50
N ASP A 79 12.81 -24.17 33.72
CA ASP A 79 12.30 -24.82 34.93
C ASP A 79 11.58 -23.84 35.87
N LYS A 80 11.28 -22.61 35.41
CA LYS A 80 10.55 -21.64 36.23
C LYS A 80 9.08 -21.61 35.87
N THR A 81 8.27 -21.90 36.87
CA THR A 81 6.81 -21.76 36.80
C THR A 81 6.32 -20.78 37.85
N SER A 82 5.29 -20.01 37.52
CA SER A 82 4.57 -19.17 38.48
C SER A 82 3.15 -19.67 38.65
N LYS A 83 2.58 -19.60 39.85
CA LYS A 83 1.15 -19.87 40.03
C LYS A 83 0.34 -18.76 39.37
N ARG A 84 -0.74 -19.14 38.69
CA ARG A 84 -1.71 -18.18 38.16
C ARG A 84 -2.36 -17.44 39.32
N LEU A 85 -2.44 -16.11 39.20
CA LEU A 85 -3.12 -15.27 40.18
C LEU A 85 -4.59 -15.05 39.80
N GLY A 86 -4.87 -15.06 38.50
CA GLY A 86 -6.20 -14.87 37.95
C GLY A 86 -6.20 -13.97 36.73
N VAL A 87 -7.39 -13.78 36.18
CA VAL A 87 -7.66 -12.97 34.99
C VAL A 87 -8.56 -11.81 35.38
N THR A 88 -8.34 -10.62 34.82
CA THR A 88 -9.23 -9.49 35.04
C THR A 88 -10.59 -9.69 34.37
N ASP A 89 -11.57 -8.87 34.75
CA ASP A 89 -12.75 -8.68 33.90
C ASP A 89 -12.35 -8.10 32.53
N LYS A 90 -13.18 -8.34 31.52
CA LYS A 90 -13.00 -7.74 30.18
C LYS A 90 -13.05 -6.22 30.27
N MET A 91 -12.05 -5.55 29.70
CA MET A 91 -11.96 -4.10 29.69
C MET A 91 -11.63 -3.53 28.32
N ASN A 92 -12.00 -2.27 28.13
CA ASN A 92 -11.72 -1.53 26.91
C ASN A 92 -10.30 -0.99 26.95
N VAL A 93 -9.50 -1.36 25.95
CA VAL A 93 -8.12 -0.95 25.76
C VAL A 93 -8.05 -0.01 24.56
N GLY A 94 -7.74 1.26 24.81
CA GLY A 94 -7.59 2.28 23.78
C GLY A 94 -6.14 2.37 23.28
N TYR A 95 -5.92 2.27 21.97
CA TYR A 95 -4.61 2.46 21.36
C TYR A 95 -4.74 3.06 19.96
N LYS A 96 -4.07 4.19 19.70
CA LYS A 96 -4.07 4.91 18.41
C LYS A 96 -5.46 5.06 17.76
N GLY A 97 -6.47 5.43 18.56
CA GLY A 97 -7.84 5.63 18.07
C GLY A 97 -8.65 4.35 17.85
N GLN A 98 -8.08 3.18 18.10
CA GLN A 98 -8.78 1.90 18.16
C GLN A 98 -9.12 1.55 19.61
N THR A 99 -10.24 0.87 19.82
CA THR A 99 -10.63 0.34 21.13
C THR A 99 -10.91 -1.14 20.99
N ILE A 100 -10.22 -1.96 21.77
CA ILE A 100 -10.44 -3.41 21.81
C ILE A 100 -10.94 -3.84 23.19
N VAL A 101 -11.75 -4.88 23.25
CA VAL A 101 -12.16 -5.52 24.50
C VAL A 101 -11.23 -6.69 24.76
N HIS A 102 -10.56 -6.69 25.92
CA HIS A 102 -9.62 -7.76 26.27
C HIS A 102 -9.61 -8.04 27.77
N GLU A 103 -9.21 -9.24 28.14
CA GLU A 103 -9.04 -9.70 29.52
C GLU A 103 -7.55 -9.95 29.75
N PHE A 104 -7.04 -9.66 30.94
CA PHE A 104 -5.60 -9.66 31.22
C PHE A 104 -5.23 -10.69 32.27
N GLU A 105 -4.17 -11.46 32.03
CA GLU A 105 -3.60 -12.36 33.03
C GLU A 105 -2.79 -11.54 34.05
N VAL A 106 -2.98 -11.79 35.33
CA VAL A 106 -2.27 -11.07 36.39
C VAL A 106 -1.01 -11.82 36.77
N LEU A 107 0.14 -11.14 36.67
CA LEU A 107 1.44 -11.69 37.04
C LEU A 107 2.12 -10.86 38.13
N ASN A 108 2.78 -11.53 39.06
CA ASN A 108 3.60 -10.86 40.07
C ASN A 108 4.96 -10.49 39.47
N MET A 109 5.01 -9.30 38.86
CA MET A 109 6.18 -8.78 38.17
C MET A 109 6.99 -7.81 39.04
N SER A 110 8.18 -7.43 38.56
CA SER A 110 8.96 -6.35 39.16
C SER A 110 8.16 -5.05 39.22
N ASN A 111 8.42 -4.23 40.22
CA ASN A 111 7.76 -2.93 40.44
C ASN A 111 8.03 -1.91 39.31
N GLU A 112 8.97 -2.20 38.43
CA GLU A 112 9.34 -1.35 37.29
C GLU A 112 8.56 -1.69 36.01
N ILE A 113 7.82 -2.81 36.01
CA ILE A 113 7.12 -3.31 34.82
C ILE A 113 5.62 -3.38 35.11
N ASP A 114 4.89 -2.56 34.38
CA ASP A 114 3.45 -2.41 34.51
C ASP A 114 2.66 -3.44 33.69
N ALA A 115 3.13 -3.75 32.48
CA ALA A 115 2.50 -4.69 31.58
C ALA A 115 3.51 -5.36 30.64
N ILE A 116 3.19 -6.58 30.19
CA ILE A 116 3.92 -7.32 29.16
C ILE A 116 2.97 -7.57 27.99
N PHE A 117 3.34 -7.10 26.81
CA PHE A 117 2.55 -7.29 25.60
C PHE A 117 2.77 -8.67 24.99
N GLY A 118 1.71 -9.47 24.94
CA GLY A 118 1.72 -10.79 24.33
C GLY A 118 1.27 -10.80 22.87
N ARG A 119 1.49 -11.92 22.18
CA ARG A 119 1.10 -12.11 20.78
C ARG A 119 -0.41 -12.15 20.57
N ASP A 120 -1.18 -12.45 21.60
CA ASP A 120 -2.64 -12.45 21.59
C ASP A 120 -3.30 -11.07 21.37
N ILE A 121 -2.62 -10.00 21.75
CA ILE A 121 -3.16 -8.62 21.70
C ILE A 121 -2.41 -7.71 20.72
N LEU A 122 -1.12 -7.93 20.50
CA LEU A 122 -0.29 -7.07 19.63
C LEU A 122 -0.90 -6.86 18.22
N PRO A 123 -1.34 -7.93 17.49
CA PRO A 123 -1.96 -7.74 16.18
C PRO A 123 -3.28 -6.98 16.25
N LYS A 124 -4.08 -7.18 17.31
CA LYS A 124 -5.38 -6.50 17.50
C LYS A 124 -5.21 -5.01 17.77
N LEU A 125 -4.07 -4.60 18.32
CA LEU A 125 -3.70 -3.20 18.51
C LEU A 125 -3.00 -2.60 17.27
N GLY A 126 -2.81 -3.38 16.20
CA GLY A 126 -2.04 -2.97 15.02
C GLY A 126 -0.55 -2.78 15.31
N ILE A 127 -0.02 -3.48 16.31
CA ILE A 127 1.40 -3.47 16.66
C ILE A 127 2.04 -4.71 16.04
N HIS A 128 2.96 -4.49 15.11
CA HIS A 128 3.68 -5.54 14.41
C HIS A 128 5.16 -5.51 14.79
N LEU A 129 5.73 -6.68 15.10
CA LEU A 129 7.18 -6.87 15.21
C LEU A 129 7.74 -6.98 13.78
N VAL A 130 8.49 -5.97 13.35
CA VAL A 130 9.11 -5.90 12.01
C VAL A 130 10.63 -5.95 12.14
N GLY A 131 11.31 -6.55 11.16
CA GLY A 131 12.78 -6.62 11.11
C GLY A 131 13.42 -7.63 12.08
N VAL A 132 12.64 -8.51 12.71
CA VAL A 132 13.20 -9.65 13.47
C VAL A 132 13.61 -10.73 12.47
N ALA A 133 14.84 -11.23 12.57
CA ALA A 133 15.30 -12.35 11.75
C ALA A 133 14.47 -13.59 12.09
N THR A 134 13.60 -14.00 11.16
CA THR A 134 12.82 -15.23 11.24
C THR A 134 13.58 -16.43 10.67
N ASN A 135 14.80 -16.20 10.18
CA ASN A 135 15.67 -17.22 9.63
C ASN A 135 17.15 -16.88 9.87
N TRP A 136 18.01 -17.90 9.74
CA TRP A 136 19.45 -17.74 9.75
C TRP A 136 19.93 -17.15 8.41
N ASP A 137 21.10 -16.53 8.40
CA ASP A 137 21.69 -15.80 7.25
C ASP A 137 21.78 -16.61 5.94
N ASP A 138 21.56 -17.92 6.02
CA ASP A 138 21.48 -18.85 4.89
C ASP A 138 20.30 -18.54 3.95
N ASN A 139 19.28 -17.82 4.43
CA ASN A 139 18.16 -17.32 3.63
C ASN A 139 18.28 -15.82 3.39
N LYS A 140 18.59 -15.47 2.14
CA LYS A 140 19.00 -14.13 1.68
C LYS A 140 18.15 -12.97 2.24
N VAL A 141 18.82 -12.25 3.14
CA VAL A 141 18.73 -10.85 3.58
C VAL A 141 17.97 -9.90 2.63
N VAL A 142 17.09 -9.07 3.20
CA VAL A 142 16.56 -7.84 2.59
C VAL A 142 17.66 -6.79 2.60
N TYR A 143 18.00 -6.27 1.42
CA TYR A 143 19.02 -5.23 1.26
C TYR A 143 18.49 -3.88 1.76
N ASP A 144 19.24 -3.25 2.67
CA ASP A 144 19.13 -1.83 2.96
C ASP A 144 19.95 -1.08 1.91
N ASP A 145 19.24 -0.60 0.88
CA ASP A 145 19.84 0.19 -0.19
C ASP A 145 19.94 1.68 0.19
N SER A 146 19.65 2.06 1.45
CA SER A 146 19.77 3.45 1.88
C SER A 146 21.24 3.81 2.13
N ILE A 147 21.88 4.34 1.10
CA ILE A 147 23.13 5.07 1.25
C ILE A 147 22.78 6.38 1.98
N ASP A 148 23.40 6.62 3.15
CA ASP A 148 23.36 7.91 3.83
C ASP A 148 24.20 8.92 3.02
N ASP A 149 23.58 9.47 1.98
CA ASP A 149 24.18 10.44 1.04
C ASP A 149 24.11 11.89 1.57
N THR A 150 23.92 12.11 2.88
CA THR A 150 23.82 13.47 3.45
C THR A 150 25.09 14.31 3.27
N GLU A 151 26.24 13.68 3.01
CA GLU A 151 27.50 14.35 2.70
C GLU A 151 27.56 14.89 1.24
N TYR A 152 26.74 14.35 0.33
CA TYR A 152 26.78 14.69 -1.08
C TYR A 152 25.55 15.48 -1.50
N ILE A 153 25.77 16.74 -1.90
CA ILE A 153 24.70 17.58 -2.45
C ILE A 153 24.70 17.40 -3.98
N PRO A 154 23.58 16.97 -4.59
CA PRO A 154 23.48 16.81 -6.03
C PRO A 154 23.90 18.07 -6.79
N ASN A 155 24.71 17.90 -7.83
CA ASN A 155 25.27 18.98 -8.67
C ASN A 155 26.23 19.96 -7.95
N ILE A 156 26.64 19.67 -6.71
CA ILE A 156 27.58 20.49 -5.94
C ILE A 156 28.78 19.66 -5.49
N SER A 157 28.54 18.50 -4.89
CA SER A 157 29.60 17.60 -4.43
C SER A 157 30.18 16.78 -5.59
N ASN A 158 31.04 17.42 -6.37
CA ASN A 158 31.73 16.79 -7.50
C ASN A 158 32.68 15.68 -7.01
N ALA A 159 32.71 14.57 -7.73
CA ALA A 159 33.67 13.50 -7.48
C ALA A 159 35.08 13.90 -7.96
N GLY A 160 36.10 13.59 -7.16
CA GLY A 160 37.50 13.87 -7.46
C GLY A 160 37.96 15.26 -7.01
N THR A 161 39.22 15.57 -7.28
CA THR A 161 39.77 16.92 -7.09
C THR A 161 39.19 17.90 -8.12
N PRO A 162 39.20 19.22 -7.84
CA PRO A 162 38.73 20.22 -8.81
C PRO A 162 39.39 20.10 -10.19
N ASP A 163 40.69 19.83 -10.24
CA ASP A 163 41.46 19.68 -11.48
C ASP A 163 41.06 18.42 -12.26
N GLU A 164 40.82 17.30 -11.58
CA GLU A 164 40.33 16.05 -12.19
C GLU A 164 38.93 16.21 -12.75
N HIS A 165 38.05 16.91 -12.02
CA HIS A 165 36.70 17.21 -12.46
C HIS A 165 36.70 18.12 -13.69
N GLU A 166 37.51 19.19 -13.70
CA GLU A 166 37.64 20.07 -14.85
C GLU A 166 38.17 19.33 -16.09
N ALA A 167 39.19 18.49 -15.92
CA ALA A 167 39.72 17.65 -16.99
C ALA A 167 38.67 16.67 -17.54
N LEU A 168 37.86 16.06 -16.67
CA LEU A 168 36.76 15.18 -17.06
C LEU A 168 35.68 15.92 -17.86
N ILE A 169 35.22 17.07 -17.37
CA ILE A 169 34.21 17.87 -18.07
C ILE A 169 34.73 18.32 -19.44
N LEU A 170 35.99 18.77 -19.51
CA LEU A 170 36.61 19.17 -20.77
C LEU A 170 36.68 18.00 -21.78
N ALA A 171 37.00 16.79 -21.30
CA ALA A 171 36.99 15.60 -22.15
C ALA A 171 35.58 15.21 -22.63
N LEU A 172 34.56 15.40 -21.78
CA LEU A 172 33.17 15.05 -22.09
C LEU A 172 32.42 16.12 -22.88
N GLN A 173 32.88 17.38 -22.88
CA GLN A 173 32.13 18.52 -23.43
C GLN A 173 31.68 18.28 -24.86
N SER A 174 32.55 17.75 -25.73
CA SER A 174 32.20 17.47 -27.12
C SER A 174 31.09 16.42 -27.28
N HIS A 175 30.97 15.48 -26.35
CA HIS A 175 29.91 14.47 -26.33
C HIS A 175 28.61 15.05 -25.76
N ILE A 176 28.70 15.88 -24.73
CA ILE A 176 27.57 16.61 -24.15
C ILE A 176 26.94 17.51 -25.21
N ASP A 177 27.74 18.30 -25.93
CA ASP A 177 27.28 19.21 -26.97
C ASP A 177 26.56 18.45 -28.11
N LYS A 178 27.11 17.31 -28.53
CA LYS A 178 26.47 16.44 -29.52
C LYS A 178 25.15 15.86 -29.01
N ASN A 179 25.10 15.40 -27.75
CA ASN A 179 23.89 14.86 -27.15
C ASN A 179 22.78 15.94 -27.01
N GLN A 180 23.14 17.19 -26.71
CA GLN A 180 22.19 18.31 -26.62
C GLN A 180 21.61 18.71 -27.98
N GLN A 181 22.32 18.43 -29.08
CA GLN A 181 21.83 18.67 -30.43
C GLN A 181 20.88 17.58 -30.94
N ILE A 182 20.74 16.45 -30.23
CA ILE A 182 19.80 15.39 -30.58
C ILE A 182 18.39 15.92 -30.36
N ASP A 183 17.55 15.82 -31.39
CA ASP A 183 16.15 16.15 -31.28
C ASP A 183 15.48 15.24 -30.24
N VAL A 184 14.77 15.84 -29.28
CA VAL A 184 14.08 15.14 -28.20
C VAL A 184 12.97 14.21 -28.72
N HIS A 185 12.52 14.42 -29.95
CA HIS A 185 11.54 13.56 -30.63
C HIS A 185 12.18 12.48 -31.52
N SER A 186 13.50 12.48 -31.66
CA SER A 186 14.19 11.45 -32.44
C SER A 186 14.19 10.11 -31.71
N LEU A 187 13.85 9.05 -32.45
CA LEU A 187 13.92 7.69 -31.94
C LEU A 187 15.35 7.14 -32.04
N CYS A 188 15.69 6.20 -31.16
CA CYS A 188 16.95 5.49 -31.26
C CYS A 188 17.08 4.82 -32.64
N ASN A 189 18.19 5.07 -33.32
CA ASN A 189 18.47 4.56 -34.67
C ASN A 189 19.00 3.12 -34.68
N ILE A 190 19.19 2.52 -33.51
CA ILE A 190 19.65 1.14 -33.36
C ILE A 190 18.47 0.20 -33.67
N PRO A 191 18.58 -0.72 -34.65
CA PRO A 191 17.48 -1.63 -35.02
C PRO A 191 16.91 -2.44 -33.85
N GLU A 192 17.76 -2.82 -32.91
CA GLU A 192 17.44 -3.57 -31.71
C GLU A 192 16.58 -2.77 -30.71
N ALA A 193 16.53 -1.44 -30.84
CA ALA A 193 15.66 -0.60 -30.00
C ALA A 193 14.17 -0.74 -30.36
N VAL A 194 13.83 -1.37 -31.50
CA VAL A 194 12.44 -1.55 -31.94
C VAL A 194 11.81 -2.75 -31.24
N VAL A 195 10.97 -2.48 -30.24
CA VAL A 195 10.13 -3.50 -29.60
C VAL A 195 8.85 -3.71 -30.40
N ARG A 196 8.59 -4.95 -30.83
CA ARG A 196 7.35 -5.33 -31.51
C ARG A 196 6.38 -5.99 -30.53
N LEU A 197 5.15 -5.48 -30.49
CA LEU A 197 4.08 -6.06 -29.69
C LEU A 197 3.09 -6.76 -30.63
N ASP A 198 3.25 -8.08 -30.78
CA ASP A 198 2.38 -8.87 -31.63
C ASP A 198 0.99 -9.03 -31.00
N THR A 199 -0.05 -8.60 -31.71
CA THR A 199 -1.44 -8.77 -31.28
C THR A 199 -2.11 -9.85 -32.13
N PRO A 200 -2.87 -10.79 -31.52
CA PRO A 200 -3.60 -11.79 -32.29
C PRO A 200 -4.59 -11.11 -33.25
N LYS A 201 -4.62 -11.57 -34.51
CA LYS A 201 -5.52 -11.01 -35.53
C LYS A 201 -6.97 -11.02 -35.05
N GLY A 202 -7.66 -9.90 -35.24
CA GLY A 202 -9.07 -9.72 -34.86
C GLY A 202 -9.32 -9.51 -33.35
N LYS A 203 -8.33 -9.71 -32.48
CA LYS A 203 -8.46 -9.42 -31.05
C LYS A 203 -8.04 -7.98 -30.78
N HIS A 204 -8.96 -7.19 -30.23
CA HIS A 204 -8.73 -5.81 -29.82
C HIS A 204 -9.48 -5.54 -28.52
N VAL A 205 -9.03 -4.51 -27.80
CA VAL A 205 -9.71 -4.02 -26.60
C VAL A 205 -10.23 -2.62 -26.88
N ASN A 206 -11.54 -2.45 -26.73
CA ASN A 206 -12.24 -1.18 -26.87
C ASN A 206 -13.07 -0.92 -25.62
N VAL A 207 -12.47 -0.21 -24.66
CA VAL A 207 -13.14 0.17 -23.42
C VAL A 207 -13.54 1.63 -23.52
N ARG A 208 -14.81 1.93 -23.26
CA ARG A 208 -15.36 3.31 -23.32
C ARG A 208 -14.67 4.21 -22.30
N GLN A 209 -14.41 5.46 -22.68
CA GLN A 209 -13.94 6.50 -21.76
C GLN A 209 -14.93 6.73 -20.61
N TYR A 210 -14.46 6.66 -19.38
CA TYR A 210 -15.26 7.00 -18.20
C TYR A 210 -15.57 8.51 -18.18
N PRO A 211 -16.73 8.92 -17.61
CA PRO A 211 -17.03 10.33 -17.43
C PRO A 211 -15.90 11.04 -16.65
N ILE A 212 -15.37 12.11 -17.25
CA ILE A 212 -14.40 12.99 -16.60
C ILE A 212 -15.19 14.12 -15.92
N ALA A 213 -14.85 14.43 -14.67
CA ALA A 213 -15.48 15.52 -13.95
C ALA A 213 -15.17 16.87 -14.63
N ASN A 214 -16.17 17.75 -14.73
CA ASN A 214 -16.06 19.02 -15.49
C ASN A 214 -14.89 19.91 -15.02
N ASN A 215 -14.56 19.89 -13.73
CA ASN A 215 -13.44 20.64 -13.17
C ASN A 215 -12.06 20.09 -13.57
N MET A 216 -11.98 18.84 -14.02
CA MET A 216 -10.74 18.19 -14.47
C MET A 216 -10.51 18.35 -15.98
N MET A 217 -11.53 18.75 -16.73
CA MET A 217 -11.44 18.87 -18.19
C MET A 217 -10.40 19.90 -18.65
N PRO A 218 -10.24 21.08 -18.01
CA PRO A 218 -9.18 22.01 -18.36
C PRO A 218 -7.77 21.42 -18.19
N ILE A 219 -7.56 20.62 -17.14
CA ILE A 219 -6.27 19.95 -16.87
C ILE A 219 -6.00 18.87 -17.94
N PHE A 220 -7.03 18.15 -18.35
CA PHE A 220 -6.94 17.18 -19.44
C PHE A 220 -6.59 17.85 -20.76
N ASP A 221 -7.29 18.92 -21.12
CA ASP A 221 -7.11 19.64 -22.38
C ASP A 221 -5.69 20.25 -22.45
N GLU A 222 -5.20 20.81 -21.35
CA GLU A 222 -3.82 21.31 -21.25
C GLU A 222 -2.80 20.18 -21.47
N ALA A 223 -2.96 19.04 -20.79
CA ALA A 223 -2.05 17.91 -20.96
C ALA A 223 -2.05 17.36 -22.40
N VAL A 224 -3.23 17.20 -23.00
CA VAL A 224 -3.38 16.75 -24.39
C VAL A 224 -2.74 17.74 -25.35
N LYS A 225 -2.94 19.04 -25.13
CA LYS A 225 -2.31 20.09 -25.94
C LYS A 225 -0.79 20.03 -25.85
N THR A 226 -0.22 19.97 -24.65
CA THR A 226 1.23 19.85 -24.46
C THR A 226 1.79 18.60 -25.13
N TRP A 227 1.09 17.46 -25.05
CA TRP A 227 1.54 16.24 -25.71
C TRP A 227 1.45 16.30 -27.23
N LEU A 228 0.45 17.00 -27.79
CA LEU A 228 0.35 17.25 -29.23
C LEU A 228 1.47 18.18 -29.72
N GLU A 229 1.71 19.28 -29.01
CA GLU A 229 2.76 20.25 -29.33
C GLU A 229 4.15 19.62 -29.24
N ASN A 230 4.38 18.78 -28.23
CA ASN A 230 5.62 18.02 -28.05
C ASN A 230 5.66 16.72 -28.87
N GLY A 231 4.76 16.49 -29.84
CA GLY A 231 4.78 15.30 -30.69
C GLY A 231 4.72 13.94 -29.97
N VAL A 232 4.30 13.91 -28.70
CA VAL A 232 4.17 12.69 -27.88
C VAL A 232 2.96 11.87 -28.32
N ILE A 233 1.89 12.54 -28.76
CA ILE A 233 0.68 11.91 -29.31
C ILE A 233 0.34 12.50 -30.67
N VAL A 234 -0.39 11.72 -31.47
CA VAL A 234 -0.93 12.14 -32.77
C VAL A 234 -2.40 11.73 -32.89
N PRO A 235 -3.21 12.43 -33.70
CA PRO A 235 -4.56 11.98 -34.02
C PRO A 235 -4.54 10.57 -34.61
N ALA A 236 -5.27 9.65 -33.99
CA ALA A 236 -5.35 8.28 -34.47
C ALA A 236 -6.30 8.19 -35.69
N PRO A 237 -6.00 7.35 -36.69
CA PRO A 237 -6.98 6.96 -37.68
C PRO A 237 -8.11 6.16 -37.01
N PRO A 238 -9.27 5.98 -37.67
CA PRO A 238 -10.34 5.13 -37.16
C PRO A 238 -9.81 3.75 -36.75
N THR A 239 -9.89 3.43 -35.47
CA THR A 239 -9.25 2.27 -34.87
C THR A 239 -10.22 1.54 -33.94
N PRO A 240 -10.20 0.19 -33.90
CA PRO A 240 -11.00 -0.57 -32.96
C PRO A 240 -10.40 -0.58 -31.54
N TRP A 241 -9.26 0.09 -31.31
CA TRP A 241 -8.58 0.12 -30.02
C TRP A 241 -8.95 1.38 -29.23
N ASN A 242 -9.38 1.20 -27.98
CA ASN A 242 -9.54 2.33 -27.05
C ASN A 242 -9.24 1.89 -25.61
N SER A 243 -8.43 2.67 -24.91
CA SER A 243 -8.17 2.51 -23.48
C SER A 243 -8.57 3.79 -22.76
N PRO A 244 -9.36 3.71 -21.67
CA PRO A 244 -9.81 4.89 -20.97
C PRO A 244 -8.65 5.56 -20.24
N ILE A 245 -8.73 6.88 -20.19
CA ILE A 245 -7.84 7.74 -19.44
C ILE A 245 -8.50 8.05 -18.09
N THR A 246 -7.68 8.17 -17.05
CA THR A 246 -8.11 8.58 -15.71
C THR A 246 -7.09 9.55 -15.11
N PHE A 247 -7.41 10.10 -13.94
CA PHE A 247 -6.51 10.95 -13.18
C PHE A 247 -6.00 10.21 -11.94
N ALA A 248 -4.78 10.51 -11.54
CA ALA A 248 -4.22 10.07 -10.28
C ALA A 248 -3.58 11.26 -9.56
N SER A 249 -3.84 11.37 -8.25
CA SER A 249 -3.09 12.27 -7.39
C SER A 249 -1.66 11.77 -7.23
N LYS A 250 -0.70 12.70 -7.32
CA LYS A 250 0.71 12.48 -7.01
C LYS A 250 1.19 13.64 -6.16
N LYS A 251 2.00 13.40 -5.13
CA LYS A 251 2.60 14.49 -4.37
C LYS A 251 3.89 14.97 -5.05
N ASP A 252 4.12 16.27 -5.07
CA ASP A 252 5.39 16.86 -5.45
C ASP A 252 6.40 16.79 -4.28
N ILE A 253 7.62 17.26 -4.52
CA ILE A 253 8.70 17.29 -3.52
C ILE A 253 8.38 18.20 -2.31
N ASN A 254 7.37 19.05 -2.43
CA ASN A 254 6.88 19.95 -1.38
C ASN A 254 5.53 19.47 -0.79
N ASP A 255 5.20 18.18 -0.94
CA ASP A 255 3.95 17.54 -0.51
C ASP A 255 2.65 18.08 -1.15
N ARG A 256 2.74 18.89 -2.20
CA ARG A 256 1.56 19.41 -2.93
C ARG A 256 1.00 18.35 -3.86
N VAL A 257 -0.33 18.24 -3.93
CA VAL A 257 -0.99 17.28 -4.82
C VAL A 257 -1.00 17.80 -6.25
N LEU A 258 -0.27 17.12 -7.12
CA LEU A 258 -0.35 17.17 -8.57
C LEU A 258 -1.38 16.15 -9.09
N ILE A 259 -2.02 16.47 -10.20
CA ILE A 259 -2.96 15.57 -10.87
C ILE A 259 -2.31 15.07 -12.16
N LEU A 260 -2.12 13.76 -12.26
CA LEU A 260 -1.54 13.11 -13.43
C LEU A 260 -2.60 12.43 -14.28
N VAL A 261 -2.52 12.63 -15.59
CA VAL A 261 -3.32 11.91 -16.57
C VAL A 261 -2.68 10.54 -16.83
N LYS A 262 -3.44 9.46 -16.66
CA LYS A 262 -2.98 8.06 -16.78
C LYS A 262 -3.85 7.26 -17.73
N LEU A 263 -3.23 6.43 -18.56
CA LEU A 263 -3.89 5.40 -19.34
C LEU A 263 -4.14 4.15 -18.47
N ILE A 264 -5.37 3.63 -18.49
CA ILE A 264 -5.67 2.35 -17.84
C ILE A 264 -5.31 1.23 -18.81
N ARG A 265 -4.36 0.38 -18.40
CA ARG A 265 -4.04 -0.84 -19.13
C ARG A 265 -5.21 -1.82 -18.99
N SER A 266 -5.86 -2.12 -20.11
CA SER A 266 -6.97 -3.08 -20.18
C SER A 266 -6.53 -4.45 -20.69
N TRP A 267 -5.27 -4.84 -20.44
CA TRP A 267 -4.70 -6.10 -20.90
C TRP A 267 -4.96 -7.22 -19.89
N ASN A 268 -5.97 -8.04 -20.13
CA ASN A 268 -6.02 -9.39 -19.58
C ASN A 268 -5.13 -10.29 -20.45
N LEU A 269 -3.84 -10.35 -20.15
CA LEU A 269 -3.00 -11.44 -20.65
C LEU A 269 -3.47 -12.71 -19.93
N THR A 270 -4.40 -13.43 -20.55
CA THR A 270 -4.63 -14.82 -20.20
C THR A 270 -3.33 -15.54 -20.50
N THR A 271 -2.62 -15.95 -19.45
CA THR A 271 -1.48 -16.86 -19.53
C THR A 271 -1.98 -18.17 -20.12
N SER A 272 -1.85 -18.29 -21.44
CA SER A 272 -1.93 -19.57 -22.14
C SER A 272 -0.89 -20.48 -21.51
N HIS A 273 -1.33 -21.39 -20.65
CA HIS A 273 -0.53 -22.49 -20.15
C HIS A 273 -0.09 -23.29 -21.38
N TYR A 274 1.21 -23.25 -21.67
CA TYR A 274 1.82 -24.23 -22.55
C TYR A 274 1.92 -25.54 -21.73
N HIS A 275 1.11 -26.52 -22.11
CA HIS A 275 1.38 -27.94 -21.87
C HIS A 275 2.16 -28.51 -23.06
#